data_AF-A0A1I6VN17-F1
#
_entry.id   AF-A0A1I6VN17-F1
#
_cell.length_a   1.000
_cell.length_b   1.000
_cell.length_c   1.000
_cell.angle_alpha   90.00
_cell.angle_beta   90.00
_cell.angle_gamma   90.00
#
_symmetry.space_group_name_H-M   'P 1'
#
loop_
_entity.id
_entity.type
_entity.pdbx_description
1 polymer ?
#
loop_
_entity_poly.entity_id
_entity_poly.type
_entity_poly.pdbx_seq_one_letter_code
_entity_poly.pdbx_strand_id
1 'polypeptide(L)' 'MNAQRAQEIAESSTMVEVTCNGVPIYIQHVDSDTNTARIYPLNQPDNEETVSLNSLTESSPFQSDGIQMHCPD' A
#
# COMPACT_ATOMS: atom_id res chain seq x y z
N MET A 1 -5.87 4.80 3.20
CA MET A 1 -4.94 5.52 2.32
C MET A 1 -5.71 6.27 1.23
N ASN A 2 -5.06 7.08 0.37
CA ASN A 2 -5.72 7.72 -0.78
C ASN A 2 -5.47 6.95 -2.10
N ALA A 3 -6.25 7.25 -3.15
CA ALA A 3 -6.18 6.55 -4.43
C ALA A 3 -4.82 6.70 -5.13
N GLN A 4 -4.25 7.90 -5.12
CA GLN A 4 -2.94 8.15 -5.73
C GLN A 4 -1.86 7.25 -5.11
N ARG A 5 -1.75 7.23 -3.78
CA ARG A 5 -0.74 6.41 -3.09
C ARG A 5 -0.97 4.92 -3.33
N ALA A 6 -2.23 4.49 -3.32
CA ALA A 6 -2.58 3.10 -3.60
C ALA A 6 -2.18 2.68 -5.02
N GLN A 7 -2.34 3.58 -6.01
CA GLN A 7 -1.95 3.33 -7.40
C GLN A 7 -0.43 3.19 -7.53
N GLU A 8 0.34 4.08 -6.90
CA GLU A 8 1.81 4.00 -6.85
C GLU A 8 2.28 2.66 -6.28
N ILE A 9 1.60 2.16 -5.24
CA ILE A 9 1.91 0.85 -4.63
C ILE A 9 1.57 -0.29 -5.60
N ALA A 10 0.41 -0.24 -6.26
CA ALA A 10 0.00 -1.27 -7.22
C ALA A 10 0.90 -1.35 -8.45
N GLU A 11 1.49 -0.23 -8.86
CA GLU A 11 2.43 -0.13 -10.00
C GLU A 11 3.89 -0.35 -9.59
N SER A 12 4.19 -0.30 -8.29
CA SER A 12 5.54 -0.48 -7.76
C SER A 12 6.02 -1.92 -7.95
N SER A 13 7.23 -2.07 -8.49
CA SER A 13 7.95 -3.35 -8.51
C SER A 13 8.44 -3.79 -7.13
N THR A 14 8.47 -2.87 -6.17
CA THR A 14 8.89 -3.12 -4.78
C THR A 14 7.66 -3.39 -3.92
N MET A 15 7.71 -4.47 -3.14
CA MET A 15 6.66 -4.79 -2.18
C MET A 15 6.58 -3.72 -1.10
N VAL A 16 5.41 -3.08 -0.98
CA VAL A 16 5.08 -2.14 0.09
C VAL A 16 4.18 -2.85 1.09
N GLU A 17 4.50 -2.75 2.38
CA GLU A 17 3.68 -3.33 3.42
C GLU A 17 2.37 -2.56 3.56
N VAL A 18 1.29 -3.16 3.08
CA VAL A 18 -0.07 -2.65 3.25
C VAL A 18 -0.90 -3.66 4.02
N THR A 19 -1.74 -3.17 4.92
CA THR A 19 -2.69 -3.99 5.68
C THR A 19 -4.13 -3.54 5.44
N CYS A 20 -5.05 -4.50 5.41
CA CYS A 20 -6.49 -4.30 5.49
C CYS A 20 -6.96 -4.91 6.81
N ASN A 21 -7.52 -4.11 7.72
CA ASN A 21 -7.99 -4.58 9.03
C ASN A 21 -6.92 -5.38 9.82
N GLY A 22 -5.64 -5.00 9.70
CA GLY A 22 -4.51 -5.68 10.35
C GLY A 22 -4.00 -6.93 9.62
N VAL A 23 -4.62 -7.35 8.53
CA VAL A 23 -4.14 -8.45 7.68
C VAL A 23 -3.26 -7.87 6.56
N PRO A 24 -2.03 -8.36 6.34
CA PRO A 24 -1.21 -7.96 5.20
C PRO A 24 -1.84 -8.33 3.86
N ILE A 25 -1.77 -7.42 2.89
CA ILE A 25 -2.40 -7.59 1.57
C ILE A 25 -1.46 -7.16 0.43
N TYR A 26 -1.72 -7.67 -0.78
CA TYR A 26 -1.28 -7.08 -2.04
C TYR A 26 -2.40 -6.26 -2.64
N ILE A 27 -2.09 -5.07 -3.17
CA ILE A 27 -3.02 -4.29 -4.00
C ILE A 27 -2.81 -4.69 -5.45
N GLN A 28 -3.83 -5.30 -6.07
CA GLN A 28 -3.76 -5.71 -7.48
C GLN A 28 -4.18 -4.59 -8.43
N HIS A 29 -5.23 -3.86 -8.07
CA HIS A 29 -5.79 -2.78 -8.89
C HIS A 29 -6.50 -1.76 -8.00
N VAL A 30 -6.47 -0.50 -8.41
CA VAL A 30 -7.16 0.60 -7.75
C VAL A 30 -8.18 1.20 -8.71
N ASP A 31 -9.40 1.34 -8.23
CA ASP A 31 -10.47 2.05 -8.91
C ASP A 31 -10.67 3.41 -8.22
N SER A 32 -10.13 4.45 -8.85
CA SER A 32 -10.23 5.82 -8.35
C SER A 32 -11.64 6.41 -8.45
N ASP A 33 -12.47 5.91 -9.37
CA ASP A 33 -13.82 6.43 -9.58
C ASP A 33 -14.74 5.99 -8.44
N THR A 34 -14.56 4.76 -7.95
CA THR A 34 -15.31 4.22 -6.81
C THR A 34 -14.58 4.34 -5.47
N ASN A 35 -13.32 4.80 -5.47
CA ASN A 35 -12.45 4.89 -4.30
C ASN A 35 -12.28 3.53 -3.59
N THR A 36 -12.13 2.48 -4.39
CA THR A 36 -11.93 1.10 -3.94
C THR A 36 -10.65 0.50 -4.51
N ALA A 37 -10.21 -0.61 -3.94
CA ALA A 37 -9.11 -1.40 -4.46
C ALA A 37 -9.45 -2.87 -4.41
N ARG A 38 -8.99 -3.59 -5.44
CA ARG A 38 -8.95 -5.04 -5.44
C ARG A 38 -7.64 -5.50 -4.80
N ILE A 39 -7.78 -6.33 -3.77
CA ILE A 39 -6.68 -6.80 -2.94
C ILE A 39 -6.64 -8.33 -2.87
N TYR A 40 -5.48 -8.86 -2.49
CA TYR A 40 -5.29 -10.25 -2.11
C TYR A 40 -4.64 -10.32 -0.72
N PRO A 41 -5.29 -10.93 0.28
CA PRO A 41 -4.65 -11.21 1.56
C PRO A 41 -3.43 -12.13 1.41
N LEU A 42 -2.31 -11.80 2.05
CA LEU A 42 -1.07 -12.59 1.93
C LEU A 42 -1.23 -14.02 2.48
N ASN A 43 -2.13 -14.21 3.44
CA ASN A 43 -2.44 -15.52 4.01
C ASN A 43 -3.43 -16.32 3.13
N GLN A 44 -4.13 -15.67 2.19
CA GLN A 44 -5.15 -16.27 1.33
C GLN A 44 -5.06 -15.68 -0.09
N PRO A 45 -3.96 -15.94 -0.83
CA PRO A 45 -3.68 -15.29 -2.11
C PRO A 45 -4.67 -15.66 -3.22
N ASP A 46 -5.47 -16.72 -3.05
CA ASP A 46 -6.53 -17.11 -3.99
C ASP A 46 -7.85 -16.33 -3.75
N ASN A 47 -7.94 -15.56 -2.66
CA ASN A 47 -9.14 -14.82 -2.29
C ASN A 47 -8.98 -13.36 -2.69
N GLU A 48 -9.62 -12.96 -3.80
CA GLU A 48 -9.70 -11.54 -4.17
C GLU A 48 -10.82 -10.85 -3.40
N GLU A 49 -10.52 -9.67 -2.84
CA GLU A 49 -11.51 -8.84 -2.15
C GLU A 49 -11.48 -7.41 -2.70
N THR A 50 -12.65 -6.81 -2.88
CA THR A 50 -12.78 -5.39 -3.21
C THR A 50 -13.12 -4.63 -1.93
N VAL A 51 -12.21 -3.75 -1.50
CA VAL A 51 -12.33 -3.00 -0.25
C VAL A 51 -12.19 -1.50 -0.50
N SER A 52 -12.70 -0.69 0.43
CA SER A 52 -12.49 0.76 0.37
C SER A 52 -11.01 1.09 0.60
N LEU A 53 -10.46 2.04 -0.16
CA LEU A 53 -9.11 2.55 0.06
C LEU A 53 -8.91 3.13 1.47
N ASN A 54 -9.99 3.60 2.10
CA ASN A 54 -9.98 4.11 3.46
C ASN A 54 -9.69 3.00 4.50
N SER A 55 -9.96 1.74 4.17
CA SER A 55 -9.67 0.58 5.03
C SER A 55 -8.22 0.09 4.94
N LEU A 56 -7.46 0.60 3.96
CA LEU A 56 -6.07 0.20 3.74
C LEU A 56 -5.10 1.13 4.47
N THR A 57 -4.12 0.52 5.14
CA THR A 57 -3.07 1.23 5.89
C THR A 57 -1.70 0.76 5.42
N GLU A 58 -0.86 1.71 5.00
CA GLU A 58 0.54 1.45 4.67
C GLU A 58 1.38 1.46 5.95
N SER A 59 2.10 0.38 6.21
CA SER A 59 3.09 0.29 7.28
C SER A 59 4.41 0.79 6.70
N SER A 60 4.69 2.09 6.77
CA SER A 60 6.01 2.61 6.41
C SER A 60 6.92 2.60 7.67
N PRO A 61 7.89 1.67 7.79
CA PRO A 61 8.88 1.73 8.88
C PRO A 61 9.88 2.88 8.72
N PHE A 62 9.89 3.55 7.56
CA PHE A 62 10.85 4.60 7.22
C PHE A 62 10.16 5.90 6.79
N GLN A 63 9.39 6.50 7.70
CA GLN A 63 9.36 7.96 7.75
C GLN A 63 10.48 8.41 8.69
N SER A 64 11.73 8.19 8.26
CA SER A 64 12.86 8.85 8.90
C SER A 64 12.82 10.32 8.49
N ASP A 65 12.13 11.10 9.32
CA ASP A 65 12.36 12.52 9.55
C ASP A 65 13.88 12.80 9.52
N GLY A 66 14.35 13.49 8.47
CA GLY A 66 15.51 14.37 8.52
C GLY A 66 16.91 13.79 8.81
N ILE A 67 17.44 12.86 7.99
CA ILE A 67 18.90 12.75 7.85
C ILE A 67 19.31 13.26 6.46
N GLN A 68 19.59 14.56 6.41
CA GLN A 68 20.41 15.17 5.36
C GLN A 68 21.82 14.62 5.54
N MET A 69 22.18 13.57 4.78
CA MET A 69 23.58 13.17 4.65
C MET A 69 24.32 14.29 3.94
N HIS A 70 25.00 15.14 4.71
CA HIS A 70 26.02 16.03 4.20
C HIS A 70 27.35 15.32 4.37
N CYS A 71 27.90 14.80 3.28
CA CYS A 71 29.25 14.25 3.25
C CYS A 71 30.23 15.44 3.34
N PRO A 72 31.14 15.51 4.33
CA PRO A 72 32.27 16.44 4.26
C PRO A 72 33.42 15.82 3.44
N ASP A 73 34.05 16.65 2.60
CA ASP A 73 35.32 16.38 1.90
C ASP A 73 36.53 16.38 2.86
#